data_AF-A0A0N4URU7-F1
#
_entry.id   AF-A0A0N4URU7-F1
#
_cell.length_a   1.000
_cell.length_b   1.000
_cell.length_c   1.000
_cell.angle_alpha   90.00
_cell.angle_beta   90.00
_cell.angle_gamma   90.00
#
_symmetry.space_group_name_H-M   'P 1'
#
loop_
_entity.id
_entity.type
_entity.pdbx_description
1 polymer ?
#
loop_
_entity_poly.entity_id
_entity_poly.type
_entity_poly.pdbx_seq_one_letter_code
_entity_poly.pdbx_strand_id
1 'polypeptide(L)'
;MFIALLIIASLCTLSNGATETINVCNVPMPGMAQMPVQRPSVPVENCQDRDALACYELFKPGDNDGEIGMAFNQNRMENMDYKVRDTCQQPPYRMLARQLCPRMCATCCLTREYNCDKELQAYILAWILATTLSSPIQNCKDERQGCAAIRASNNCGGVFRTTMMQQCARTCGYCTMEAKSSSRELSNMFHDRVMLLEPCS
;
A
#
# COMPACT_ATOMS: atom_id res chain seq x y z
N MET A 1 11.80 -4.70 -34.19
CA MET A 1 11.43 -5.83 -33.30
C MET A 1 12.54 -6.23 -32.31
N PHE A 2 13.81 -5.88 -32.56
CA PHE A 2 14.91 -6.20 -31.63
C PHE A 2 14.94 -5.40 -30.32
N ILE A 3 14.42 -4.17 -30.31
CA ILE A 3 14.47 -3.30 -29.11
C ILE A 3 13.62 -3.86 -27.97
N ALA A 4 12.46 -4.47 -28.27
CA ALA A 4 11.61 -5.06 -27.24
C ALA A 4 12.29 -6.24 -26.53
N LEU A 5 13.03 -7.07 -27.27
CA LEU A 5 13.77 -8.21 -26.71
C LEU A 5 14.92 -7.77 -25.79
N LEU A 6 15.61 -6.67 -26.11
CA LEU A 6 16.67 -6.13 -25.25
C LEU A 6 16.14 -5.58 -23.92
N ILE A 7 14.95 -4.95 -23.92
CA ILE A 7 14.35 -4.42 -22.69
C ILE A 7 13.93 -5.57 -21.76
N ILE A 8 13.36 -6.66 -22.30
CA ILE A 8 12.98 -7.83 -21.50
C ILE A 8 14.22 -8.52 -20.94
N ALA A 9 15.28 -8.70 -21.74
CA ALA A 9 16.53 -9.28 -21.27
C ALA A 9 17.20 -8.43 -20.16
N SER A 10 17.09 -7.10 -20.23
CA SER A 10 17.61 -6.21 -19.18
C SER A 10 16.83 -6.27 -17.87
N LEU A 11 15.54 -6.59 -17.91
CA LEU A 11 14.74 -6.86 -16.70
C LEU A 11 15.00 -8.28 -16.17
N CYS A 12 15.40 -9.19 -17.04
CA CYS A 12 15.86 -10.54 -16.71
C CYS A 12 17.36 -10.58 -16.37
N THR A 13 17.93 -9.55 -15.72
CA THR A 13 19.03 -9.86 -14.79
C THR A 13 18.45 -10.82 -13.77
N LEU A 14 18.49 -12.11 -14.12
CA LEU A 14 18.17 -13.23 -13.28
C LEU A 14 19.01 -12.97 -12.04
N SER A 15 18.37 -12.49 -10.98
CA SER A 15 18.99 -12.39 -9.69
C SER A 15 19.49 -13.79 -9.39
N ASN A 16 20.81 -13.99 -9.43
CA ASN A 16 21.44 -15.19 -8.92
C ASN A 16 20.98 -15.30 -7.47
N GLY A 17 20.00 -16.16 -7.23
CA GLY A 17 19.20 -16.05 -6.04
C GLY A 17 19.95 -16.66 -4.88
N ALA A 18 20.72 -15.86 -4.17
CA ALA A 18 21.45 -16.35 -3.01
C ALA A 18 20.50 -16.48 -1.82
N THR A 19 20.67 -17.56 -1.05
CA THR A 19 20.07 -17.65 0.28
C THR A 19 20.72 -16.62 1.22
N GLU A 20 19.94 -15.72 1.81
CA GLU A 20 20.45 -14.67 2.70
C GLU A 20 19.71 -14.64 4.05
N THR A 21 20.37 -14.11 5.09
CA THR A 21 19.72 -13.83 6.38
C THR A 21 18.69 -12.71 6.21
N ILE A 22 17.54 -12.82 6.87
CA ILE A 22 16.53 -11.76 6.88
C ILE A 22 17.05 -10.46 7.48
N ASN A 23 16.83 -9.33 6.79
CA ASN A 23 17.14 -7.98 7.26
C ASN A 23 15.88 -7.10 7.45
N VAL A 24 14.70 -7.63 7.13
CA VAL A 24 13.39 -7.04 7.35
C VAL A 24 12.59 -7.96 8.25
N CYS A 25 11.73 -7.40 9.11
CA CYS A 25 10.95 -8.18 10.09
C CYS A 25 11.83 -9.07 10.97
N ASN A 26 13.05 -8.67 11.30
CA ASN A 26 13.93 -9.45 12.13
C ASN A 26 13.97 -8.93 13.57
N VAL A 27 14.25 -9.84 14.49
CA VAL A 27 14.61 -9.55 15.88
C VAL A 27 15.84 -10.39 16.25
N PRO A 28 16.82 -9.81 16.95
CA PRO A 28 17.93 -10.56 17.49
C PRO A 28 17.45 -11.46 18.63
N MET A 29 17.66 -12.77 18.53
CA MET A 29 17.40 -13.76 19.57
C MET A 29 18.70 -14.40 20.04
N PRO A 30 18.78 -14.95 21.28
CA PRO A 30 19.95 -15.71 21.73
C PRO A 30 20.17 -16.95 20.86
N GLY A 31 21.34 -17.06 20.23
CA GLY A 31 21.72 -18.21 19.42
C GLY A 31 22.74 -19.11 20.11
N MET A 32 23.34 -20.01 19.31
CA MET A 32 24.43 -20.86 19.74
C MET A 32 25.65 -20.04 20.20
N ALA A 33 26.34 -20.52 21.24
CA ALA A 33 27.53 -19.87 21.83
C ALA A 33 27.32 -18.39 22.23
N GLN A 34 26.10 -18.02 22.63
CA GLN A 34 25.72 -16.65 23.04
C GLN A 34 25.81 -15.60 21.92
N MET A 35 25.98 -16.01 20.67
CA MET A 35 25.92 -15.10 19.53
C MET A 35 24.44 -14.81 19.18
N PRO A 36 24.06 -13.54 18.94
CA PRO A 36 22.68 -13.21 18.55
C PRO A 36 22.40 -13.71 17.13
N VAL A 37 21.25 -14.33 16.92
CA VAL A 37 20.75 -14.78 15.61
C VAL A 37 19.53 -13.97 15.19
N GLN A 38 19.35 -13.78 13.89
CA GLN A 38 18.24 -13.03 13.32
C GLN A 38 17.06 -13.95 13.03
N ARG A 39 15.93 -13.71 13.70
CA ARG A 39 14.70 -14.50 13.56
C ARG A 39 13.52 -13.59 13.21
N PRO A 40 12.46 -14.12 12.57
CA PRO A 40 11.27 -13.33 12.25
C PRO A 40 10.66 -12.74 13.53
N SER A 41 10.33 -11.46 13.51
CA SER A 41 9.67 -10.75 14.61
C SER A 41 8.25 -11.28 14.86
N VAL A 42 7.62 -11.78 13.80
CA VAL A 42 6.36 -12.52 13.85
C VAL A 42 6.64 -13.92 13.30
N PRO A 43 6.29 -14.99 14.03
CA PRO A 43 6.46 -16.36 13.56
C PRO A 43 5.84 -16.57 12.17
N VAL A 44 6.55 -17.25 11.28
CA VAL A 44 6.10 -17.43 9.90
C VAL A 44 4.87 -18.34 9.80
N GLU A 45 4.63 -19.14 10.83
CA GLU A 45 3.46 -20.00 10.98
C GLU A 45 2.17 -19.19 11.18
N ASN A 46 2.29 -17.93 11.63
CA ASN A 46 1.14 -17.08 11.89
C ASN A 46 0.58 -16.42 10.63
N CYS A 47 1.33 -16.42 9.52
CA CYS A 47 0.83 -15.93 8.25
C CYS A 47 0.79 -17.02 7.19
N GLN A 48 -0.03 -16.81 6.17
CA GLN A 48 -0.18 -17.74 5.06
C GLN A 48 0.17 -17.06 3.75
N ASP A 49 0.87 -17.80 2.89
CA ASP A 49 1.06 -17.38 1.50
C ASP A 49 -0.27 -17.46 0.75
N ARG A 50 -0.58 -16.41 -0.01
CA ARG A 50 -1.82 -16.36 -0.81
C ARG A 50 -1.82 -17.38 -1.93
N ASP A 51 -0.65 -17.67 -2.49
CA ASP A 51 -0.43 -18.70 -3.49
C ASP A 51 0.87 -19.42 -3.18
N ALA A 52 0.78 -20.51 -2.41
CA ALA A 52 1.95 -21.24 -1.95
C ALA A 52 2.82 -21.79 -3.10
N LEU A 53 2.22 -22.17 -4.24
CA LEU A 53 2.95 -22.70 -5.39
C LEU A 53 3.71 -21.58 -6.10
N ALA A 54 3.06 -20.45 -6.37
CA ALA A 54 3.73 -19.30 -6.96
C ALA A 54 4.84 -18.76 -6.04
N CYS A 55 4.58 -18.70 -4.73
CA CYS A 55 5.57 -18.27 -3.75
C CYS A 55 6.77 -19.21 -3.68
N TYR A 56 6.54 -20.53 -3.74
CA TYR A 56 7.61 -21.51 -3.81
C TYR A 56 8.46 -21.31 -5.07
N GLU A 57 7.86 -21.18 -6.25
CA GLU A 57 8.63 -21.02 -7.48
C GLU A 57 9.38 -19.68 -7.56
N LEU A 58 8.81 -18.61 -7.03
CA LEU A 58 9.42 -17.27 -7.07
C LEU A 58 10.49 -17.08 -5.99
N PHE A 59 10.32 -17.69 -4.82
CA PHE A 59 11.08 -17.34 -3.61
C PHE A 59 11.70 -18.54 -2.88
N LYS A 60 11.70 -19.75 -3.45
CA LYS A 60 12.44 -20.90 -2.87
C LYS A 60 13.87 -20.51 -2.54
N PRO A 61 14.38 -20.81 -1.33
CA PRO A 61 15.60 -20.18 -0.80
C PRO A 61 16.90 -20.57 -1.52
N GLY A 62 16.92 -21.59 -2.38
CA GLY A 62 18.10 -22.02 -3.13
C GLY A 62 17.72 -22.49 -4.53
N ASP A 63 18.73 -22.86 -5.33
CA ASP A 63 18.50 -23.27 -6.73
C ASP A 63 18.47 -24.79 -6.92
N ASN A 64 19.03 -25.55 -5.96
CA ASN A 64 18.96 -27.01 -5.94
C ASN A 64 18.27 -27.54 -4.67
N ASP A 65 17.74 -28.75 -4.76
CA ASP A 65 16.97 -29.38 -3.68
C ASP A 65 17.76 -29.50 -2.36
N GLY A 66 19.09 -29.67 -2.45
CA GLY A 66 19.97 -29.74 -1.29
C GLY A 66 20.03 -28.41 -0.52
N GLU A 67 20.28 -27.31 -1.22
CA GLU A 67 20.28 -25.95 -0.65
C GLU A 67 18.92 -25.57 -0.09
N ILE A 68 17.86 -25.86 -0.84
CA ILE A 68 16.48 -25.59 -0.42
C ILE A 68 16.18 -26.35 0.87
N GLY A 69 16.50 -27.64 0.92
CA GLY A 69 16.31 -28.47 2.12
C GLY A 69 17.13 -28.00 3.31
N MET A 70 18.38 -27.59 3.09
CA MET A 70 19.24 -27.02 4.15
C MET A 70 18.66 -25.73 4.71
N ALA A 71 18.22 -24.80 3.86
CA ALA A 71 17.63 -23.54 4.30
C ALA A 71 16.36 -23.75 5.13
N PHE A 72 15.45 -24.63 4.69
CA PHE A 72 14.26 -24.96 5.49
C PHE A 72 14.61 -25.63 6.82
N ASN A 73 15.60 -26.52 6.84
CA ASN A 73 16.05 -27.13 8.10
C ASN A 73 16.69 -26.10 9.05
N GLN A 74 17.49 -25.16 8.54
CA GLN A 74 18.03 -24.05 9.35
C GLN A 74 16.92 -23.17 9.91
N ASN A 75 15.91 -22.84 9.10
CA ASN A 75 14.80 -22.01 9.54
C ASN A 75 13.98 -22.63 10.67
N ARG A 76 13.91 -23.96 10.73
CA ARG A 76 13.25 -24.69 11.83
C ARG A 76 14.04 -24.64 13.15
N MET A 77 15.34 -24.35 13.11
CA MET A 77 16.18 -24.25 14.29
C MET A 77 16.17 -22.82 14.83
N GLU A 78 15.68 -22.62 16.05
CA GLU A 78 15.55 -21.29 16.66
C GLU A 78 16.89 -20.61 16.97
N ASN A 79 17.95 -21.41 17.14
CA ASN A 79 19.31 -20.96 17.44
C ASN A 79 20.15 -20.65 16.19
N MET A 80 19.52 -20.58 15.01
CA MET A 80 20.14 -20.28 13.72
C MET A 80 19.45 -19.10 13.04
N ASP A 81 20.22 -18.33 12.27
CA ASP A 81 19.69 -17.26 11.43
C ASP A 81 18.62 -17.77 10.50
N TYR A 82 17.51 -17.04 10.41
CA TYR A 82 16.45 -17.33 9.45
C TYR A 82 16.87 -16.86 8.06
N LYS A 83 16.77 -17.78 7.09
CA LYS A 83 17.23 -17.67 5.73
C LYS A 83 16.07 -17.58 4.75
N VAL A 84 16.15 -16.65 3.80
CA VAL A 84 15.21 -16.49 2.68
C VAL A 84 15.98 -16.28 1.39
N ARG A 85 15.33 -16.36 0.23
CA ARG A 85 15.95 -15.92 -1.01
C ARG A 85 16.18 -14.41 -0.97
N ASP A 86 17.33 -13.95 -1.45
CA ASP A 86 17.66 -12.53 -1.61
C ASP A 86 16.55 -11.73 -2.30
N THR A 87 15.86 -12.31 -3.29
CA THR A 87 14.73 -11.69 -4.01
C THR A 87 13.59 -11.28 -3.07
N CYS A 88 13.35 -11.98 -1.96
CA CYS A 88 12.41 -11.53 -0.93
C CYS A 88 12.73 -10.12 -0.40
N GLN A 89 14.02 -9.77 -0.39
CA GLN A 89 14.57 -8.56 0.19
C GLN A 89 14.93 -7.50 -0.87
N GLN A 90 14.89 -7.84 -2.16
CA GLN A 90 15.19 -6.92 -3.25
C GLN A 90 14.02 -5.94 -3.53
N PRO A 91 14.29 -4.64 -3.78
CA PRO A 91 13.26 -3.63 -4.00
C PRO A 91 12.18 -3.97 -5.04
N PRO A 92 12.49 -4.57 -6.20
CA PRO A 92 11.48 -4.90 -7.22
C PRO A 92 10.45 -5.93 -6.75
N TYR A 93 10.84 -6.83 -5.86
CA TYR A 93 10.00 -7.96 -5.43
C TYR A 93 9.41 -7.77 -4.02
N ARG A 94 9.89 -6.82 -3.22
CA ARG A 94 9.39 -6.55 -1.86
C ARG A 94 7.87 -6.38 -1.81
N MET A 95 7.29 -5.66 -2.76
CA MET A 95 5.83 -5.46 -2.77
C MET A 95 5.10 -6.79 -3.00
N LEU A 96 5.56 -7.58 -3.96
CA LEU A 96 5.01 -8.88 -4.29
C LEU A 96 5.16 -9.86 -3.12
N ALA A 97 6.35 -9.96 -2.53
CA ALA A 97 6.64 -10.78 -1.35
C ALA A 97 5.68 -10.45 -0.19
N ARG A 98 5.47 -9.16 0.10
CA ARG A 98 4.57 -8.72 1.19
C ARG A 98 3.10 -9.03 0.93
N GLN A 99 2.65 -8.91 -0.31
CA GLN A 99 1.24 -9.07 -0.66
C GLN A 99 0.85 -10.52 -0.89
N LEU A 100 1.73 -11.31 -1.49
CA LEU A 100 1.45 -12.67 -1.96
C LEU A 100 2.13 -13.73 -1.08
N CYS A 101 3.36 -13.47 -0.62
CA CYS A 101 4.24 -14.50 -0.04
C CYS A 101 4.78 -14.15 1.36
N PRO A 102 3.94 -13.71 2.32
CA PRO A 102 4.42 -13.24 3.61
C PRO A 102 5.08 -14.35 4.44
N ARG A 103 4.69 -15.62 4.25
CA ARG A 103 5.28 -16.75 4.97
C ARG A 103 6.60 -17.17 4.33
N MET A 104 6.62 -17.39 3.01
CA MET A 104 7.84 -17.79 2.29
C MET A 104 8.98 -16.79 2.48
N CYS A 105 8.66 -15.49 2.47
CA CYS A 105 9.64 -14.41 2.61
C CYS A 105 9.79 -13.87 4.04
N ALA A 106 9.15 -14.49 5.04
CA ALA A 106 9.17 -14.05 6.44
C ALA A 106 8.82 -12.56 6.64
N THR A 107 7.82 -12.07 5.90
CA THR A 107 7.34 -10.67 5.98
C THR A 107 5.98 -10.55 6.67
N CYS A 108 5.60 -11.52 7.52
CA CYS A 108 4.36 -11.46 8.30
C CYS A 108 4.21 -10.12 9.06
N CYS A 109 5.30 -9.58 9.61
CA CYS A 109 5.29 -8.29 10.33
C CYS A 109 4.83 -7.08 9.50
N LEU A 110 4.82 -7.20 8.17
CA LEU A 110 4.39 -6.14 7.26
C LEU A 110 2.97 -6.32 6.73
N THR A 111 2.34 -7.46 7.03
CA THR A 111 0.92 -7.68 6.73
C THR A 111 0.06 -6.75 7.58
N ARG A 112 -1.17 -6.49 7.14
CA ARG A 112 -2.09 -5.58 7.85
C ARG A 112 -2.41 -6.05 9.26
N GLU A 113 -2.31 -7.35 9.46
CA GLU A 113 -2.48 -8.00 10.75
C GLU A 113 -1.44 -7.49 11.76
N TYR A 114 -0.16 -7.48 11.42
CA TYR A 114 0.91 -7.17 12.38
C TYR A 114 1.52 -5.76 12.22
N ASN A 115 1.16 -5.02 11.16
CA ASN A 115 1.70 -3.70 10.84
C ASN A 115 0.71 -2.57 11.15
N CYS A 116 0.63 -2.20 12.43
CA CYS A 116 -0.39 -1.30 12.97
C CYS A 116 -0.18 0.19 12.61
N ASP A 117 1.03 0.61 12.21
CA ASP A 117 1.37 2.04 12.04
C ASP A 117 0.71 2.71 10.82
N LYS A 118 0.30 1.92 9.82
CA LYS A 118 -0.08 2.48 8.50
C LYS A 118 -1.50 3.00 8.41
N GLU A 119 -2.40 2.54 9.28
CA GLU A 119 -3.78 3.01 9.23
C GLU A 119 -3.85 4.52 9.48
N LEU A 120 -2.99 5.04 10.36
CA LEU A 120 -2.97 6.46 10.69
C LEU A 120 -2.54 7.35 9.50
N GLN A 121 -1.50 6.98 8.76
CA GLN A 121 -1.07 7.79 7.59
C GLN A 121 -2.07 7.72 6.44
N ALA A 122 -2.62 6.54 6.16
CA ALA A 122 -3.65 6.38 5.14
C ALA A 122 -4.91 7.18 5.50
N TYR A 123 -5.29 7.17 6.78
CA TYR A 123 -6.37 7.99 7.31
C TYR A 123 -6.10 9.48 7.16
N ILE A 124 -4.92 9.97 7.53
CA ILE A 124 -4.55 11.39 7.37
C ILE A 124 -4.60 11.81 5.90
N LEU A 125 -4.06 11.01 4.98
CA LEU A 125 -4.10 11.29 3.55
C LEU A 125 -5.55 11.29 3.00
N ALA A 126 -6.38 10.33 3.42
CA ALA A 126 -7.79 10.28 3.03
C ALA A 126 -8.56 11.51 3.54
N TRP A 127 -8.27 11.96 4.77
CA TRP A 127 -8.84 13.20 5.32
C TRP A 127 -8.39 14.45 4.57
N ILE A 128 -7.09 14.56 4.23
CA ILE A 128 -6.58 15.67 3.42
C ILE A 128 -7.23 15.66 2.03
N LEU A 129 -7.36 14.50 1.38
CA LEU A 129 -8.05 14.40 0.10
C LEU A 129 -9.54 14.80 0.22
N ALA A 130 -10.24 14.30 1.24
CA ALA A 130 -11.64 14.61 1.46
C ALA A 130 -11.86 16.09 1.79
N THR A 131 -10.99 16.72 2.58
CA THR A 131 -11.06 18.16 2.91
C THR A 131 -10.67 19.04 1.72
N THR A 132 -9.70 18.64 0.90
CA THR A 132 -9.32 19.41 -0.30
C THR A 132 -10.37 19.29 -1.41
N LEU A 133 -10.96 18.10 -1.63
CA LEU A 133 -12.06 17.92 -2.57
C LEU A 133 -13.38 18.54 -2.07
N SER A 134 -13.57 18.62 -0.75
CA SER A 134 -14.65 19.40 -0.14
C SER A 134 -14.25 20.85 0.12
N SER A 135 -13.40 21.42 -0.76
CA SER A 135 -13.34 22.87 -0.97
C SER A 135 -14.77 23.41 -0.86
N PRO A 136 -15.07 24.24 0.16
CA PRO A 136 -16.43 24.41 0.63
C PRO A 136 -17.21 25.26 -0.35
N ILE A 137 -17.74 24.64 -1.40
CA ILE A 137 -18.95 25.10 -2.05
C ILE A 137 -20.16 24.58 -1.26
N GLN A 138 -20.06 24.52 0.08
CA GLN A 138 -21.20 24.24 0.96
C GLN A 138 -22.26 25.34 0.88
N ASN A 139 -21.91 26.50 0.34
CA ASN A 139 -22.86 27.55 0.05
C ASN A 139 -22.81 27.87 -1.45
N CYS A 140 -23.28 26.95 -2.28
CA CYS A 140 -23.51 27.24 -3.69
C CYS A 140 -24.65 28.26 -3.82
N LYS A 141 -24.34 29.52 -3.59
CA LYS A 141 -25.28 30.65 -3.60
C LYS A 141 -24.65 31.79 -4.37
N ASP A 142 -25.51 32.50 -5.10
CA ASP A 142 -25.10 33.76 -5.71
C ASP A 142 -24.99 34.84 -4.64
N GLU A 143 -23.83 35.48 -4.58
CA GLU A 143 -23.52 36.52 -3.61
C GLU A 143 -23.94 37.91 -4.13
N ARG A 144 -23.99 38.07 -5.45
CA ARG A 144 -24.39 39.32 -6.13
C ARG A 144 -25.85 39.28 -6.58
N GLN A 145 -26.56 40.40 -6.40
CA GLN A 145 -27.88 40.57 -7.01
C GLN A 145 -27.77 40.78 -8.52
N GLY A 146 -28.75 40.29 -9.27
CA GLY A 146 -28.79 40.44 -10.73
C GLY A 146 -27.92 39.45 -11.51
N CYS A 147 -27.43 38.37 -10.91
CA CYS A 147 -26.69 37.33 -11.63
C CYS A 147 -27.46 36.76 -12.85
N ALA A 148 -28.79 36.71 -12.80
CA ALA A 148 -29.62 36.30 -13.94
C ALA A 148 -29.42 37.20 -15.17
N ALA A 149 -29.32 38.52 -14.97
CA ALA A 149 -29.03 39.48 -16.03
C ALA A 149 -27.60 39.31 -16.56
N ILE A 150 -26.63 39.01 -15.68
CA ILE A 150 -25.24 38.74 -16.09
C ILE A 150 -25.16 37.50 -16.97
N ARG A 151 -25.85 36.42 -16.59
CA ARG A 151 -25.96 35.21 -17.41
C ARG A 151 -26.58 35.51 -18.77
N ALA A 152 -27.66 36.31 -18.81
CA ALA A 152 -28.29 36.74 -20.07
C ALA A 152 -27.34 37.54 -20.98
N SER A 153 -26.39 38.27 -20.39
CA SER A 153 -25.35 39.01 -21.13
C SER A 153 -24.13 38.17 -21.56
N ASN A 154 -24.14 36.84 -21.36
CA ASN A 154 -23.01 35.92 -21.65
C ASN A 154 -21.69 36.25 -20.94
N ASN A 155 -21.74 37.04 -19.86
CA ASN A 155 -20.57 37.44 -19.09
C ASN A 155 -20.13 36.42 -18.03
N CYS A 156 -20.74 35.24 -18.00
CA CYS A 156 -20.32 34.19 -17.08
C CYS A 156 -18.90 33.68 -17.37
N GLY A 157 -18.45 33.71 -18.64
CA GLY A 157 -17.16 33.18 -19.06
C GLY A 157 -16.10 34.22 -19.41
N GLY A 158 -15.01 33.75 -20.03
CA GLY A 158 -13.92 34.60 -20.52
C GLY A 158 -13.22 35.38 -19.41
N VAL A 159 -13.01 36.69 -19.62
CA VAL A 159 -12.30 37.60 -18.72
C VAL A 159 -12.99 37.72 -17.35
N PHE A 160 -14.31 37.51 -17.30
CA PHE A 160 -15.09 37.62 -16.07
C PHE A 160 -15.23 36.30 -15.30
N ARG A 161 -14.67 35.19 -15.80
CA ARG A 161 -14.84 33.84 -15.22
C ARG A 161 -14.52 33.82 -13.73
N THR A 162 -13.38 34.34 -13.33
CA THR A 162 -12.93 34.33 -11.92
C THR A 162 -13.86 35.15 -11.03
N THR A 163 -14.23 36.35 -11.46
CA THR A 163 -15.19 37.22 -10.75
C THR A 163 -16.56 36.56 -10.62
N MET A 164 -17.03 35.89 -11.68
CA MET A 164 -18.34 35.22 -11.69
C MET A 164 -18.36 33.92 -10.89
N MET A 165 -17.22 33.23 -10.76
CA MET A 165 -17.07 32.09 -9.84
C MET A 165 -17.27 32.50 -8.38
N GLN A 166 -16.98 33.74 -8.01
CA GLN A 166 -17.19 34.25 -6.66
C GLN A 166 -18.58 34.87 -6.50
N GLN A 167 -19.00 35.71 -7.44
CA GLN A 167 -20.21 36.53 -7.29
C GLN A 167 -21.50 35.82 -7.69
N CYS A 168 -21.43 34.93 -8.68
CA CYS A 168 -22.58 34.31 -9.34
C CYS A 168 -22.36 32.83 -9.58
N ALA A 169 -21.72 32.14 -8.62
CA ALA A 169 -21.27 30.76 -8.75
C ALA A 169 -22.40 29.81 -9.20
N ARG A 170 -23.59 29.96 -8.60
CA ARG A 170 -24.74 29.10 -8.88
C ARG A 170 -25.38 29.46 -10.21
N THR A 171 -25.64 30.75 -10.45
CA THR A 171 -26.28 31.22 -11.68
C THR A 171 -25.41 30.95 -12.91
N CYS A 172 -24.08 31.12 -12.81
CA CYS A 172 -23.16 30.82 -13.91
C CYS A 172 -22.81 29.32 -14.04
N GLY A 173 -23.30 28.47 -13.13
CA GLY A 173 -23.11 27.01 -13.20
C GLY A 173 -21.73 26.53 -12.76
N TYR A 174 -21.02 27.34 -11.96
CA TYR A 174 -19.74 26.95 -11.35
C TYR A 174 -19.90 26.05 -10.13
N CYS A 175 -21.13 25.93 -9.63
CA CYS A 175 -21.48 24.97 -8.61
C CYS A 175 -22.95 24.57 -8.71
N THR A 176 -23.28 23.43 -8.10
CA THR A 176 -24.65 22.98 -7.87
C THR A 176 -24.79 22.55 -6.41
N MET A 177 -26.00 22.67 -5.86
CA MET A 177 -26.32 22.05 -4.58
C MET A 177 -26.42 20.53 -4.80
N GLU A 178 -25.31 19.81 -4.72
CA GLU A 178 -25.39 18.35 -4.65
C GLU A 178 -25.95 17.96 -3.29
N ALA A 179 -27.06 17.20 -3.31
CA ALA A 179 -27.67 16.65 -2.12
C ALA A 179 -26.62 15.83 -1.35
N LYS A 180 -26.40 16.19 -0.07
CA LYS A 180 -25.51 15.50 0.86
C LYS A 180 -25.90 14.02 1.01
N SER A 181 -25.47 13.14 0.09
CA SER A 181 -25.47 11.68 0.34
C SER A 181 -24.06 11.10 0.35
N SER A 182 -23.17 11.56 -0.54
CA SER A 182 -21.90 10.84 -0.77
C SER A 182 -20.88 10.88 0.39
N SER A 183 -20.79 11.96 1.17
CA SER A 183 -19.76 12.06 2.22
C SER A 183 -20.06 11.19 3.46
N ARG A 184 -21.33 11.01 3.83
CA ARG A 184 -21.71 10.09 4.92
C ARG A 184 -21.57 8.64 4.51
N GLU A 185 -21.85 8.31 3.25
CA GLU A 185 -21.76 6.95 2.73
C GLU A 185 -20.31 6.44 2.74
N LEU A 186 -19.35 7.30 2.35
CA LEU A 186 -17.92 7.00 2.51
C LEU A 186 -17.53 6.83 3.98
N SER A 187 -17.93 7.74 4.87
CA SER A 187 -17.60 7.63 6.30
C SER A 187 -18.15 6.35 6.94
N ASN A 188 -19.35 5.92 6.55
CA ASN A 188 -19.96 4.70 7.07
C ASN A 188 -19.30 3.43 6.50
N MET A 189 -18.94 3.43 5.21
CA MET A 189 -18.15 2.32 4.63
C MET A 189 -16.79 2.13 5.31
N PHE A 190 -16.18 3.21 5.82
CA PHE A 190 -14.89 3.12 6.51
C PHE A 190 -15.03 2.68 7.97
N HIS A 191 -16.11 3.04 8.68
CA HIS A 191 -16.32 2.61 10.07
C HIS A 191 -16.64 1.10 10.19
N ASP A 192 -17.48 0.55 9.30
CA ASP A 192 -17.88 -0.87 9.39
C ASP A 192 -16.72 -1.85 9.13
N ARG A 193 -15.62 -1.39 8.53
CA ARG A 193 -14.47 -2.24 8.21
C ARG A 193 -13.44 -2.38 9.34
N VAL A 194 -13.59 -1.62 10.43
CA VAL A 194 -12.60 -1.55 11.52
C VAL A 194 -12.77 -2.67 12.57
N MET A 195 -13.92 -3.35 12.64
CA MET A 195 -14.24 -4.22 13.79
C MET A 195 -13.68 -5.66 13.76
N LEU A 196 -12.84 -6.08 12.81
CA LEU A 196 -12.46 -7.50 12.66
C LEU A 196 -10.95 -7.81 12.67
N LEU A 197 -10.09 -6.90 13.11
CA LEU A 197 -8.64 -7.09 12.96
C LEU A 197 -7.90 -6.96 14.30
N GLU A 198 -7.94 -8.01 15.12
CA GLU A 198 -6.79 -8.32 15.98
C GLU A 198 -5.84 -9.19 15.17
N PRO A 199 -4.64 -8.69 14.85
CA PRO A 199 -3.53 -8.77 15.80
C PRO A 199 -2.73 -7.47 15.96
N CYS A 200 -3.34 -6.50 16.65
CA CYS A 200 -2.68 -5.36 17.27
C CYS A 200 -3.27 -5.26 18.69
N SER A 201 -2.55 -5.76 19.70
CA SER A 201 -2.95 -5.68 21.11
C SER A 201 -2.52 -4.37 21.76
#